data_AF-A0A7W0MJZ9-F1
#
_entry.id   AF-A0A7W0MJZ9-F1
#
_cell.length_a   1.000
_cell.length_b   1.000
_cell.length_c   1.000
_cell.angle_alpha   90.00
_cell.angle_beta   90.00
_cell.angle_gamma   90.00
#
_symmetry.space_group_name_H-M   'P 1'
#
loop_
_entity.id
_entity.type
_entity.pdbx_description
1 polymer ?
#
loop_
_entity_poly.entity_id
_entity_poly.type
_entity_poly.pdbx_seq_one_letter_code
_entity_poly.pdbx_strand_id
1 'polypeptide(L)'
;MSAVMLVSLLCSLAWLPLPFVAQAADPPAGTISPVGPTQTWTGTATGGAPSANEGTCVEGVNCDTYTLNVSGTPSDWTGKVISIKIEWTNPANDYDLYVHKDSNAGPVVGQSADGAPDTDESTAISPSSTGTGVYTVHVVYFSVTPLVDQYRGTASV
;
A
#
# COMPACT_ATOMS: atom_id res chain seq x y z
N MET A 1 42.04 33.74 -48.17
CA MET A 1 40.99 34.21 -47.25
C MET A 1 40.14 32.99 -46.90
N SER A 2 39.96 32.77 -45.60
CA SER A 2 39.45 31.57 -44.94
C SER A 2 38.01 31.22 -45.29
N ALA A 3 37.66 29.93 -45.19
CA ALA A 3 36.38 29.51 -44.62
C ALA A 3 36.49 28.09 -44.03
N VAL A 4 36.30 28.04 -42.72
CA VAL A 4 36.30 26.89 -41.82
C VAL A 4 35.08 26.00 -42.12
N MET A 5 35.27 24.69 -42.28
CA MET A 5 34.17 23.73 -42.36
C MET A 5 33.87 23.22 -40.94
N LEU A 6 32.70 23.62 -40.41
CA LEU A 6 32.16 23.23 -39.12
C LEU A 6 31.88 21.71 -39.09
N VAL A 7 32.39 21.01 -38.07
CA VAL A 7 31.98 19.64 -37.73
C VAL A 7 30.77 19.73 -36.80
N SER A 8 29.58 19.40 -37.32
CA SER A 8 28.35 19.32 -36.54
C SER A 8 28.23 17.94 -35.89
N LEU A 9 28.64 17.81 -34.63
CA LEU A 9 28.42 16.61 -33.83
C LEU A 9 26.97 16.62 -33.32
N LEU A 10 26.08 15.87 -33.97
CA LEU A 10 24.71 15.63 -33.52
C LEU A 10 24.74 14.69 -32.30
N CYS A 11 24.71 15.26 -31.09
CA CYS A 11 24.44 14.53 -29.85
C CYS A 11 22.97 14.10 -29.84
N SER A 12 22.70 12.83 -30.16
CA SER A 12 21.39 12.21 -29.96
C SER A 12 21.18 11.99 -28.46
N LEU A 13 20.40 12.86 -27.81
CA LEU A 13 19.92 12.62 -26.44
C LEU A 13 18.90 11.47 -26.50
N ALA A 14 19.35 10.27 -26.14
CA ALA A 14 18.46 9.16 -25.89
C ALA A 14 17.57 9.50 -24.67
N TRP A 15 16.28 9.74 -24.91
CA TRP A 15 15.27 9.75 -23.85
C TRP A 15 15.16 8.34 -23.26
N LEU A 16 15.89 8.10 -22.17
CA LEU A 16 15.61 6.96 -21.29
C LEU A 16 14.34 7.31 -20.51
N PRO A 17 13.25 6.52 -20.61
CA PRO A 17 12.13 6.66 -19.69
C PRO A 17 12.65 6.38 -18.28
N LEU A 18 12.52 7.35 -17.39
CA LEU A 18 12.71 7.12 -15.95
C LEU A 18 11.73 6.01 -15.55
N PRO A 19 12.18 4.93 -14.90
CA PRO A 19 11.25 3.95 -14.35
C PRO A 19 10.32 4.70 -13.39
N PHE A 20 9.01 4.65 -13.68
CA PHE A 20 8.00 5.02 -12.70
C PHE A 20 8.21 4.08 -11.52
N VAL A 21 8.82 4.59 -10.45
CA VAL A 21 8.81 3.89 -9.17
C VAL A 21 7.36 3.93 -8.72
N ALA A 22 6.68 2.78 -8.74
CA ALA A 22 5.38 2.66 -8.10
C ALA A 22 5.55 3.13 -6.66
N GLN A 23 4.85 4.19 -6.28
CA GLN A 23 4.84 4.66 -4.90
C GLN A 23 3.96 3.69 -4.11
N ALA A 24 4.62 2.88 -3.30
CA ALA A 24 4.01 2.10 -2.24
C ALA A 24 4.03 2.92 -0.94
N ALA A 25 3.36 2.44 0.10
CA ALA A 25 3.29 3.08 1.41
C ALA A 25 4.69 3.42 1.95
N ASP A 26 4.78 4.36 2.90
CA ASP A 26 6.06 4.71 3.54
C ASP A 26 6.05 4.36 5.05
N PRO A 27 6.92 3.45 5.52
CA PRO A 27 7.78 2.57 4.72
C PRO A 27 6.96 1.55 3.91
N PRO A 28 7.49 0.99 2.82
CA PRO A 28 6.72 0.08 1.93
C PRO A 28 6.56 -1.33 2.50
N ALA A 29 7.32 -1.65 3.54
CA ALA A 29 7.28 -2.95 4.18
C ALA A 29 7.75 -2.90 5.63
N GLY A 30 7.34 -3.91 6.40
CA GLY A 30 7.83 -4.18 7.73
C GLY A 30 7.71 -5.65 8.11
N THR A 31 8.19 -6.00 9.29
CA THR A 31 8.16 -7.39 9.78
C THR A 31 7.59 -7.44 11.18
N ILE A 32 6.58 -8.29 11.37
CA ILE A 32 5.96 -8.55 12.68
C ILE A 32 6.23 -9.99 13.12
N SER A 33 6.42 -10.19 14.41
CA SER A 33 6.52 -11.51 15.04
C SER A 33 5.40 -11.68 16.09
N PRO A 34 5.21 -12.87 16.67
CA PRO A 34 4.21 -13.10 17.73
C PRO A 34 4.34 -12.22 18.98
N VAL A 35 5.46 -11.48 19.10
CA VAL A 35 5.76 -10.54 20.19
C VAL A 35 5.96 -9.10 19.69
N GLY A 36 5.60 -8.81 18.44
CA GLY A 36 5.79 -7.50 17.80
C GLY A 36 7.13 -7.38 17.03
N PRO A 37 7.65 -6.15 16.85
CA PRO A 37 7.05 -4.88 17.27
C PRO A 37 5.81 -4.52 16.44
N THR A 38 5.00 -3.59 16.94
CA THR A 38 3.95 -2.95 16.14
C THR A 38 4.59 -2.28 14.92
N GLN A 39 3.98 -2.47 13.76
CA GLN A 39 4.38 -1.80 12.52
C GLN A 39 3.48 -0.58 12.28
N THR A 40 4.05 0.46 11.69
CA THR A 40 3.33 1.68 11.31
C THR A 40 3.78 2.15 9.93
N TRP A 41 2.85 2.62 9.11
CA TRP A 41 3.12 3.17 7.78
C TRP A 41 2.14 4.30 7.44
N THR A 42 2.45 5.07 6.40
CA THR A 42 1.58 6.13 5.89
C THR A 42 1.30 5.90 4.40
N GLY A 43 0.06 6.18 3.99
CA GLY A 43 -0.32 6.19 2.58
C GLY A 43 0.44 7.27 1.80
N THR A 44 0.74 6.97 0.54
CA THR A 44 1.52 7.83 -0.36
C THR A 44 0.82 8.07 -1.70
N ALA A 45 -0.22 7.30 -2.04
CA ALA A 45 -0.93 7.49 -3.30
C ALA A 45 -1.53 8.89 -3.37
N THR A 46 -1.47 9.49 -4.57
CA THR A 46 -1.86 10.91 -4.76
C THR A 46 -3.33 11.17 -4.39
N GLY A 47 -4.18 10.17 -4.54
CA GLY A 47 -5.62 10.33 -4.69
C GLY A 47 -5.93 10.77 -6.12
N GLY A 48 -7.00 10.24 -6.70
CA GLY A 48 -7.33 10.44 -8.10
C GLY A 48 -8.82 10.24 -8.36
N ALA A 49 -9.16 9.69 -9.53
CA ALA A 49 -10.52 9.24 -9.76
C ALA A 49 -10.89 8.17 -8.71
N PRO A 50 -12.10 8.23 -8.13
CA PRO A 50 -12.65 7.18 -7.26
C PRO A 50 -12.42 5.78 -7.83
N SER A 51 -12.06 4.82 -6.99
CA SER A 51 -12.07 3.40 -7.36
C SER A 51 -13.26 2.71 -6.72
N ALA A 52 -14.15 2.14 -7.52
CA ALA A 52 -15.37 1.50 -7.01
C ALA A 52 -15.12 0.17 -6.28
N ASN A 53 -13.92 -0.40 -6.43
CA ASN A 53 -13.46 -1.61 -5.76
C ASN A 53 -11.94 -1.77 -5.95
N GLU A 54 -11.36 -2.75 -5.28
CA GLU A 54 -9.94 -3.11 -5.37
C GLU A 54 -9.47 -3.42 -6.80
N GLY A 55 -10.26 -4.16 -7.59
CA GLY A 55 -9.87 -4.63 -8.91
C GLY A 55 -9.77 -3.53 -9.98
N THR A 56 -10.28 -2.33 -9.70
CA THR A 56 -10.24 -1.18 -10.62
C THR A 56 -9.24 -0.12 -10.22
N CYS A 57 -8.56 -0.27 -9.09
CA CYS A 57 -7.62 0.72 -8.60
C CYS A 57 -6.29 0.65 -9.36
N VAL A 58 -5.50 1.72 -9.27
CA VAL A 58 -4.18 1.87 -9.85
C VAL A 58 -3.21 2.27 -8.74
N GLU A 59 -2.23 1.40 -8.49
CA GLU A 59 -1.21 1.58 -7.46
C GLU A 59 -0.51 2.94 -7.60
N GLY A 60 -0.36 3.66 -6.48
CA GLY A 60 0.20 5.00 -6.40
C GLY A 60 -0.73 6.13 -6.87
N VAL A 61 -1.89 5.81 -7.44
CA VAL A 61 -2.91 6.79 -7.87
C VAL A 61 -4.08 6.80 -6.91
N ASN A 62 -4.84 5.71 -6.85
CA ASN A 62 -6.04 5.55 -6.03
C ASN A 62 -6.05 4.20 -5.28
N CYS A 63 -4.89 3.59 -5.14
CA CYS A 63 -4.62 2.59 -4.12
C CYS A 63 -3.14 2.58 -3.75
N ASP A 64 -2.85 2.03 -2.59
CA ASP A 64 -1.51 1.94 -2.03
C ASP A 64 -1.29 0.61 -1.31
N THR A 65 -0.10 0.04 -1.43
CA THR A 65 0.25 -1.25 -0.85
C THR A 65 1.34 -1.13 0.22
N TYR A 66 1.10 -1.76 1.37
CA TYR A 66 2.10 -2.03 2.39
C TYR A 66 2.36 -3.54 2.51
N THR A 67 3.63 -3.97 2.46
CA THR A 67 4.00 -5.38 2.61
C THR A 67 4.28 -5.73 4.07
N LEU A 68 3.45 -6.59 4.66
CA LEU A 68 3.65 -7.11 6.01
C LEU A 68 4.28 -8.50 5.97
N ASN A 69 5.53 -8.60 6.42
CA ASN A 69 6.21 -9.88 6.59
C ASN A 69 5.89 -10.47 7.97
N VAL A 70 5.13 -11.56 8.01
CA VAL A 70 4.79 -12.25 9.24
C VAL A 70 5.82 -13.35 9.50
N SER A 71 6.61 -13.18 10.55
CA SER A 71 7.69 -14.10 10.92
C SER A 71 7.21 -15.24 11.86
N GLY A 72 8.09 -16.22 12.08
CA GLY A 72 7.79 -17.41 12.89
C GLY A 72 7.06 -18.50 12.11
N THR A 73 6.53 -19.46 12.85
CA THR A 73 5.74 -20.59 12.34
C THR A 73 4.27 -20.42 12.72
N PRO A 74 3.32 -21.05 12.00
CA PRO A 74 1.90 -20.96 12.35
C PRO A 74 1.60 -21.35 13.82
N SER A 75 2.35 -22.28 14.40
CA SER A 75 2.20 -22.67 15.81
C SER A 75 2.55 -21.56 16.79
N ASP A 76 3.49 -20.68 16.46
CA ASP A 76 3.87 -19.54 17.33
C ASP A 76 2.74 -18.49 17.44
N TRP A 77 1.80 -18.54 16.51
CA TRP A 77 0.63 -17.65 16.43
C TRP A 77 -0.65 -18.27 17.03
N THR A 78 -0.55 -19.41 17.70
CA THR A 78 -1.72 -20.04 18.35
C THR A 78 -2.34 -19.10 19.39
N GLY A 79 -3.62 -18.80 19.24
CA GLY A 79 -4.35 -17.89 20.14
C GLY A 79 -3.98 -16.41 19.97
N LYS A 80 -3.27 -16.05 18.90
CA LYS A 80 -2.87 -14.68 18.55
C LYS A 80 -3.46 -14.32 17.19
N VAL A 81 -3.77 -13.05 17.02
CA VAL A 81 -4.15 -12.46 15.73
C VAL A 81 -3.20 -11.29 15.44
N ILE A 82 -3.22 -10.78 14.22
CA ILE A 82 -2.63 -9.48 13.91
C ILE A 82 -3.81 -8.56 13.59
N SER A 83 -4.02 -7.56 14.44
CA SER A 83 -4.93 -6.45 14.18
C SER A 83 -4.29 -5.51 13.16
N ILE A 84 -5.01 -5.16 12.10
CA ILE A 84 -4.59 -4.25 11.05
C ILE A 84 -5.63 -3.13 11.00
N LYS A 85 -5.17 -1.89 11.15
CA LYS A 85 -6.02 -0.70 11.13
C LYS A 85 -5.41 0.35 10.22
N ILE A 86 -6.26 1.04 9.46
CA ILE A 86 -5.92 2.33 8.84
C ILE A 86 -6.83 3.41 9.43
N GLU A 87 -6.31 4.62 9.60
CA GLU A 87 -7.06 5.76 10.13
C GLU A 87 -6.75 7.03 9.34
N TRP A 88 -7.71 7.94 9.25
CA TRP A 88 -7.59 9.24 8.58
C TRP A 88 -8.37 10.32 9.34
N THR A 89 -8.31 11.58 8.89
CA THR A 89 -8.86 12.70 9.68
C THR A 89 -10.13 13.31 9.12
N ASN A 90 -10.33 13.27 7.80
CA ASN A 90 -11.50 13.83 7.14
C ASN A 90 -12.62 12.77 7.04
N PRO A 91 -13.73 12.91 7.78
CA PRO A 91 -14.82 11.93 7.74
C PRO A 91 -15.59 11.90 6.42
N ALA A 92 -15.31 12.80 5.47
CA ALA A 92 -15.87 12.72 4.12
C ALA A 92 -15.01 11.85 3.17
N ASN A 93 -13.80 11.47 3.58
CA ASN A 93 -12.99 10.51 2.84
C ASN A 93 -13.49 9.09 3.11
N ASP A 94 -13.31 8.26 2.09
CA ASP A 94 -13.72 6.87 2.07
C ASP A 94 -12.55 6.04 1.52
N TYR A 95 -11.97 5.23 2.40
CA TYR A 95 -10.87 4.32 2.11
C TYR A 95 -11.34 2.90 2.41
N ASP A 96 -11.02 1.94 1.53
CA ASP A 96 -11.25 0.52 1.83
C ASP A 96 -9.93 -0.16 2.19
N LEU A 97 -9.99 -1.12 3.12
CA LEU A 97 -8.89 -1.94 3.59
C LEU A 97 -9.04 -3.38 3.11
N TYR A 98 -8.06 -3.88 2.37
CA TYR A 98 -7.94 -5.29 1.99
C TYR A 98 -6.61 -5.87 2.47
N VAL A 99 -6.64 -7.09 2.99
CA VAL A 99 -5.43 -7.82 3.41
C VAL A 99 -5.37 -9.14 2.67
N HIS A 100 -4.33 -9.32 1.86
CA HIS A 100 -4.13 -10.53 1.06
C HIS A 100 -2.98 -11.37 1.60
N LYS A 101 -3.06 -12.68 1.36
CA LYS A 101 -1.92 -13.57 1.50
C LYS A 101 -1.06 -13.55 0.23
N ASP A 102 0.26 -13.50 0.40
CA ASP A 102 1.31 -13.58 -0.64
C ASP A 102 1.42 -12.38 -1.61
N SER A 103 0.32 -11.87 -2.16
CA SER A 103 0.29 -10.71 -3.08
C SER A 103 -1.11 -10.11 -3.19
N ASN A 104 -1.26 -8.93 -3.81
CA ASN A 104 -2.60 -8.33 -4.08
C ASN A 104 -3.48 -9.20 -5.00
N ALA A 105 -2.91 -10.18 -5.73
CA ALA A 105 -3.67 -11.16 -6.50
C ALA A 105 -3.99 -12.45 -5.70
N GLY A 106 -3.46 -12.57 -4.49
CA GLY A 106 -3.70 -13.69 -3.59
C GLY A 106 -5.08 -13.63 -2.92
N PRO A 107 -5.42 -14.62 -2.09
CA PRO A 107 -6.70 -14.62 -1.41
C PRO A 107 -6.79 -13.50 -0.37
N VAL A 108 -7.93 -12.81 -0.34
CA VAL A 108 -8.32 -11.89 0.74
C VAL A 108 -8.50 -12.70 2.03
N VAL A 109 -7.76 -12.34 3.08
CA VAL A 109 -7.82 -12.97 4.41
C VAL A 109 -8.35 -12.04 5.50
N GLY A 110 -8.52 -10.76 5.18
CA GLY A 110 -9.14 -9.73 6.02
C GLY A 110 -9.57 -8.56 5.14
N GLN A 111 -10.68 -7.92 5.46
CA GLN A 111 -11.17 -6.74 4.75
C GLN A 111 -12.05 -5.88 5.65
N SER A 112 -12.17 -4.60 5.30
CA SER A 112 -13.13 -3.65 5.84
C SER A 112 -13.32 -2.53 4.81
N ALA A 113 -14.55 -2.14 4.52
CA ALA A 113 -14.93 -1.29 3.39
C ALA A 113 -16.25 -0.57 3.71
N ASP A 114 -16.31 0.02 4.90
CA ASP A 114 -17.43 0.80 5.40
C ASP A 114 -17.41 2.20 4.76
N GLY A 115 -18.55 2.63 4.24
CA GLY A 115 -18.62 3.91 3.53
C GLY A 115 -18.59 5.13 4.46
N ALA A 116 -18.21 6.28 3.91
CA ALA A 116 -18.26 7.55 4.64
C ALA A 116 -19.69 7.90 5.16
N PRO A 117 -19.84 8.53 6.35
CA PRO A 117 -18.76 9.08 7.16
C PRO A 117 -18.11 8.09 8.12
N ASP A 118 -16.79 7.98 8.04
CA ASP A 118 -15.94 7.23 8.97
C ASP A 118 -14.53 7.83 9.01
N THR A 119 -13.69 7.42 9.94
CA THR A 119 -12.29 7.82 10.08
C THR A 119 -11.35 6.64 10.27
N ASP A 120 -11.84 5.40 10.23
CA ASP A 120 -10.99 4.22 10.18
C ASP A 120 -11.60 3.02 9.48
N GLU A 121 -10.72 2.13 9.04
CA GLU A 121 -11.03 0.76 8.66
C GLU A 121 -10.17 -0.19 9.49
N SER A 122 -10.73 -1.33 9.90
CA SER A 122 -9.96 -2.31 10.66
C SER A 122 -10.37 -3.76 10.41
N THR A 123 -9.39 -4.65 10.45
CA THR A 123 -9.61 -6.09 10.33
C THR A 123 -8.56 -6.86 11.14
N ALA A 124 -8.71 -8.18 11.24
CA ALA A 124 -7.73 -9.03 11.90
C ALA A 124 -7.45 -10.28 11.08
N ILE A 125 -6.17 -10.66 11.00
CA ILE A 125 -5.73 -11.91 10.36
C ILE A 125 -5.21 -12.89 11.41
N SER A 126 -5.34 -14.20 11.13
CA SER A 126 -4.85 -15.27 12.01
C SER A 126 -3.77 -16.07 11.30
N PRO A 127 -2.46 -15.76 11.50
CA PRO A 127 -1.37 -16.50 10.86
C PRO A 127 -1.32 -17.99 11.26
N SER A 128 -1.96 -18.36 12.38
CA SER A 128 -2.13 -19.77 12.77
C SER A 128 -3.02 -20.55 11.79
N SER A 129 -3.94 -19.86 11.11
CA SER A 129 -4.86 -20.43 10.12
C SER A 129 -4.40 -20.18 8.68
N THR A 130 -3.91 -18.97 8.40
CA THR A 130 -3.57 -18.51 7.03
C THR A 130 -2.08 -18.67 6.68
N GLY A 131 -1.26 -19.10 7.63
CA GLY A 131 0.18 -19.30 7.47
C GLY A 131 1.02 -18.06 7.81
N THR A 132 2.33 -18.22 7.90
CA THR A 132 3.28 -17.10 8.03
C THR A 132 3.86 -16.71 6.65
N GLY A 133 4.74 -15.71 6.60
CA GLY A 133 5.30 -15.18 5.37
C GLY A 133 4.63 -13.87 4.94
N VAL A 134 4.55 -13.65 3.63
CA VAL A 134 4.10 -12.37 3.07
C VAL A 134 2.59 -12.21 3.16
N TYR A 135 2.18 -11.01 3.57
CA TYR A 135 0.85 -10.45 3.42
C TYR A 135 0.97 -9.07 2.77
N THR A 136 -0.02 -8.66 2.01
CA THR A 136 -0.16 -7.28 1.54
C THR A 136 -1.35 -6.63 2.21
N VAL A 137 -1.16 -5.40 2.67
CA VAL A 137 -2.22 -4.50 3.12
C VAL A 137 -2.43 -3.51 1.98
N HIS A 138 -3.52 -3.67 1.26
CA HIS A 138 -3.85 -2.91 0.07
C HIS A 138 -5.02 -1.99 0.40
N VAL A 139 -4.76 -0.69 0.31
CA VAL A 139 -5.72 0.35 0.69
C VAL A 139 -6.24 1.01 -0.58
N VAL A 140 -7.54 0.95 -0.78
CA VAL A 140 -8.22 1.56 -1.92
C VAL A 140 -8.73 2.93 -1.53
N TYR A 141 -8.54 3.90 -2.41
CA TYR A 141 -8.99 5.27 -2.21
C TYR A 141 -10.37 5.37 -2.89
N PHE A 142 -11.40 4.81 -2.22
CA PHE A 142 -12.75 4.70 -2.79
C PHE A 142 -13.27 6.07 -3.21
N SER A 143 -13.25 7.03 -2.29
CA SER A 143 -13.57 8.44 -2.56
C SER A 143 -12.84 9.34 -1.58
N VAL A 144 -11.71 9.91 -2.00
CA VAL A 144 -10.89 10.75 -1.11
C VAL A 144 -10.56 12.09 -1.75
N THR A 145 -10.32 13.10 -0.92
CA THR A 145 -9.78 14.38 -1.37
C THR A 145 -8.28 14.22 -1.69
N PRO A 146 -7.84 14.37 -2.95
CA PRO A 146 -6.43 14.14 -3.32
C PRO A 146 -5.46 15.04 -2.57
N LEU A 147 -4.30 14.49 -2.18
CA LEU A 147 -3.16 15.21 -1.58
C LEU A 147 -3.38 15.90 -0.22
N VAL A 148 -4.53 15.72 0.46
CA VAL A 148 -4.84 16.48 1.68
C VAL A 148 -4.82 15.64 2.97
N ASP A 149 -5.27 14.38 2.94
CA ASP A 149 -5.47 13.57 4.14
C ASP A 149 -5.17 12.09 3.87
N GLN A 150 -3.89 11.73 3.98
CA GLN A 150 -3.42 10.35 3.80
C GLN A 150 -3.79 9.49 5.00
N TYR A 151 -4.15 8.24 4.74
CA TYR A 151 -4.36 7.27 5.81
C TYR A 151 -3.04 6.95 6.53
N ARG A 152 -3.16 6.49 7.78
CA ARG A 152 -2.06 6.02 8.63
C ARG A 152 -2.37 4.59 9.05
N GLY A 153 -1.48 3.67 8.72
CA GLY A 153 -1.66 2.25 8.97
C GLY A 153 -0.91 1.75 10.21
N THR A 154 -1.49 0.77 10.88
CA THR A 154 -0.87 0.04 12.00
C THR A 154 -1.12 -1.45 11.89
N ALA A 155 -0.14 -2.25 12.30
CA ALA A 155 -0.28 -3.70 12.47
C ALA A 155 0.32 -4.12 13.81
N SER A 156 -0.48 -4.76 14.66
CA SER A 156 -0.08 -5.18 16.02
C SER A 156 -0.66 -6.54 16.39
N VAL A 157 0.04 -7.28 17.25
CA VAL A 157 -0.43 -8.55 17.84
C VAL A 157 -1.40 -8.30 18.98
#